data_AF-A0A1F6QPP9-F1
#
_entry.id   AF-A0A1F6QPP9-F1
#
_cell.length_a   1.000
_cell.length_b   1.000
_cell.length_c   1.000
_cell.angle_alpha   90.00
_cell.angle_beta   90.00
_cell.angle_gamma   90.00
#
_symmetry.space_group_name_H-M   'P 1'
#
loop_
_entity.id
_entity.type
_entity.pdbx_description
1 polymer ?
#
loop_
_entity_poly.entity_id
_entity_poly.type
_entity_poly.pdbx_seq_one_letter_code
_entity_poly.pdbx_strand_id
1 'polypeptide(L)'
;MKQKSFIEITDYIYPLTKLSKNKYDISDHINLSGSNPLKGPSFISLTDVYKSKKGIIVAGLKEGIHPNNYEKKILLKAGVKAYCYKLVPAVILAASRGLKVRAIGVV
;
A
#
# COMPACT_ATOMS: atom_id res chain seq x y z
N MET A 1 2.43 -27.63 11.56
CA MET A 1 2.90 -26.49 10.74
C MET A 1 2.84 -25.22 11.56
N LYS A 2 3.95 -24.47 11.73
CA LYS A 2 3.90 -23.13 12.34
C LYS A 2 3.13 -22.20 11.41
N GLN A 3 2.00 -21.68 11.87
CA GLN A 3 1.17 -20.73 11.13
C GLN A 3 2.02 -19.50 10.79
N LYS A 4 2.10 -19.10 9.52
CA LYS A 4 2.86 -17.90 9.14
C LYS A 4 2.22 -16.68 9.81
N SER A 5 3.01 -15.92 10.57
CA SER A 5 2.60 -14.65 11.20
C SER A 5 2.48 -13.49 10.22
N PHE A 6 2.60 -13.77 8.93
CA PHE A 6 2.52 -12.79 7.86
C PHE A 6 2.07 -13.43 6.55
N ILE A 7 1.54 -12.60 5.66
CA ILE A 7 1.23 -12.97 4.28
C ILE A 7 2.06 -12.15 3.30
N GLU A 8 2.25 -12.69 2.10
CA GLU A 8 2.85 -11.95 1.00
C GLU A 8 1.74 -11.44 0.08
N ILE A 9 1.81 -10.16 -0.28
CA ILE A 9 0.88 -9.52 -1.23
C ILE A 9 1.75 -8.95 -2.35
N THR A 10 1.45 -9.35 -3.59
CA THR A 10 2.05 -8.74 -4.77
C THR A 10 0.95 -8.08 -5.58
N ASP A 11 1.14 -6.82 -5.95
CA ASP A 11 0.18 -6.06 -6.75
C ASP A 11 0.91 -5.06 -7.67
N TYR A 12 0.19 -4.53 -8.65
CA TYR A 12 0.70 -3.47 -9.51
C TYR A 12 0.77 -2.13 -8.77
N ILE A 13 1.82 -1.38 -9.05
CA ILE A 13 2.02 0.00 -8.61
C ILE A 13 2.30 0.87 -9.83
N TYR A 14 1.83 2.10 -9.78
CA TYR A 14 1.96 3.07 -10.85
C TYR A 14 2.90 4.18 -10.39
N PRO A 15 4.12 4.27 -10.95
CA PRO A 15 5.12 5.21 -10.49
C PRO A 15 4.68 6.67 -10.68
N LEU A 16 4.92 7.51 -9.66
CA LEU A 16 4.75 8.96 -9.76
C LEU A 16 5.99 9.64 -10.35
N THR A 17 7.14 8.95 -10.29
CA THR A 17 8.44 9.36 -10.86
C THR A 17 9.11 8.17 -11.54
N LYS A 18 10.21 8.43 -12.27
CA LYS A 18 11.04 7.35 -12.79
C LYS A 18 11.56 6.47 -11.65
N LEU A 19 11.28 5.18 -11.74
CA LEU A 19 11.75 4.13 -10.85
C LEU A 19 12.77 3.27 -11.63
N SER A 20 13.87 2.86 -10.98
CA SER A 20 15.01 2.17 -11.65
C SER A 20 14.87 0.66 -11.75
N LYS A 21 14.01 0.06 -10.93
CA LYS A 21 13.71 -1.38 -10.84
C LYS A 21 12.26 -1.66 -11.26
N ASN A 22 11.97 -2.93 -11.54
CA ASN A 22 10.62 -3.41 -11.90
C ASN A 22 9.81 -3.90 -10.69
N LYS A 23 10.44 -4.03 -9.51
CA LYS A 23 9.82 -4.48 -8.26
C LYS A 23 10.35 -3.70 -7.08
N TYR A 24 9.47 -3.37 -6.13
CA TYR A 24 9.80 -2.68 -4.90
C TYR A 24 9.10 -3.30 -3.71
N ASP A 25 9.80 -3.41 -2.58
CA ASP A 25 9.14 -3.63 -1.31
C ASP A 25 8.36 -2.37 -0.93
N ILE A 26 7.16 -2.57 -0.38
CA ILE A 26 6.36 -1.49 0.21
C ILE A 26 6.64 -1.45 1.70
N SER A 27 6.98 -0.27 2.20
CA SER A 27 7.22 -0.06 3.63
C SER A 27 6.10 0.66 4.35
N ASP A 28 5.28 1.43 3.61
CA ASP A 28 4.13 2.10 4.19
C ASP A 28 3.10 2.49 3.11
N HIS A 29 1.92 2.93 3.54
CA HIS A 29 0.88 3.45 2.65
C HIS A 29 0.16 4.67 3.19
N ILE A 30 -0.43 5.44 2.28
CA ILE A 30 -1.46 6.44 2.57
C ILE A 30 -2.74 6.00 1.87
N ASN A 31 -3.84 5.82 2.61
CA ASN A 31 -5.12 5.45 2.01
C ASN A 31 -5.90 6.71 1.60
N LEU A 32 -5.99 6.97 0.29
CA LEU A 32 -6.73 8.09 -0.31
C LEU A 32 -7.89 7.59 -1.20
N SER A 33 -8.27 6.32 -1.12
CA SER A 33 -9.35 5.76 -1.94
C SER A 33 -10.75 6.22 -1.49
N GLY A 34 -10.85 6.81 -0.29
CA GLY A 34 -12.12 7.10 0.37
C GLY A 34 -12.89 5.84 0.79
N SER A 35 -12.26 4.67 0.74
CA SER A 35 -12.88 3.38 1.05
C SER A 35 -12.09 2.59 2.09
N ASN A 36 -12.80 1.75 2.84
CA ASN A 36 -12.24 0.81 3.79
C ASN A 36 -12.93 -0.56 3.59
N PRO A 37 -12.18 -1.67 3.46
CA PRO A 37 -12.78 -3.00 3.24
C PRO A 37 -13.49 -3.58 4.48
N LEU A 38 -13.25 -3.02 5.67
CA LEU A 38 -13.86 -3.49 6.91
C LEU A 38 -15.27 -2.89 7.07
N LYS A 39 -16.22 -3.70 7.53
CA LYS A 39 -17.60 -3.29 7.80
C LYS A 39 -17.84 -3.21 9.31
N GLY A 40 -18.65 -2.25 9.73
CA GLY A 40 -19.03 -2.08 11.13
C GLY A 40 -17.92 -1.54 12.03
N PRO A 41 -18.12 -1.56 13.37
CA PRO A 41 -17.18 -1.00 14.33
C PRO A 41 -15.93 -1.89 14.44
N SER A 42 -14.91 -1.56 13.67
CA SER A 42 -13.62 -2.27 13.65
C SER A 42 -12.48 -1.27 13.91
N PHE A 43 -11.77 -1.45 15.02
CA PHE A 43 -10.58 -0.67 15.36
C PHE A 43 -9.36 -1.57 15.27
N ILE A 44 -8.56 -1.39 14.23
CA ILE A 44 -7.36 -2.18 13.98
C ILE A 44 -6.13 -1.28 13.94
N SER A 45 -5.03 -1.75 14.51
CA SER A 45 -3.75 -1.05 14.37
C SER A 45 -3.12 -1.40 13.01
N LEU A 46 -2.75 -0.36 12.26
CA LEU A 46 -1.94 -0.49 11.04
C LEU A 46 -0.46 -0.16 11.30
N THR A 47 -0.10 0.13 12.55
CA THR A 47 1.29 0.42 12.93
C THR A 47 2.18 -0.78 12.61
N ASP A 48 3.28 -0.49 11.90
CA ASP A 48 4.25 -1.48 11.44
C ASP A 48 3.62 -2.68 10.71
N VAL A 49 2.50 -2.48 9.98
CA VAL A 49 1.81 -3.59 9.29
C VAL A 49 2.72 -4.25 8.24
N TYR A 50 3.60 -3.48 7.60
CA TYR A 50 4.56 -3.95 6.62
C TYR A 50 5.83 -4.50 7.27
N LYS A 51 6.35 -5.61 6.74
CA LYS A 51 7.61 -6.20 7.20
C LYS A 51 8.85 -5.44 6.73
N SER A 52 8.79 -4.78 5.59
CA SER A 52 9.95 -4.06 5.04
C SER A 52 10.02 -2.67 5.65
N LYS A 53 11.17 -2.34 6.26
CA LYS A 53 11.46 -0.96 6.73
C LYS A 53 12.20 -0.11 5.68
N LYS A 54 12.64 -0.72 4.58
CA LYS A 54 13.47 -0.09 3.53
C LYS A 54 12.79 -0.17 2.16
N GLY A 55 11.50 0.17 2.13
CA GLY A 55 10.66 0.13 0.94
C GLY A 55 10.27 1.52 0.44
N ILE A 56 9.35 1.56 -0.51
CA ILE A 56 8.69 2.80 -0.93
C ILE A 56 7.36 2.97 -0.19
N ILE A 57 6.90 4.22 -0.11
CA ILE A 57 5.55 4.56 0.33
C ILE A 57 4.64 4.64 -0.89
N VAL A 58 3.45 4.04 -0.78
CA VAL A 58 2.43 4.06 -1.84
C VAL A 58 1.16 4.76 -1.42
N ALA A 59 0.46 5.40 -2.36
CA ALA A 59 -0.90 5.89 -2.15
C ALA A 59 -1.92 4.87 -2.67
N GLY A 60 -2.89 4.49 -1.84
CA GLY A 60 -4.08 3.76 -2.29
C GLY A 60 -5.08 4.74 -2.87
N LEU A 61 -5.41 4.62 -4.16
CA LEU A 61 -6.40 5.46 -4.83
C LEU A 61 -7.66 4.65 -5.16
N LYS A 62 -8.75 5.35 -5.45
CA LYS A 62 -9.93 4.73 -6.05
C LYS A 62 -9.57 4.20 -7.45
N GLU A 63 -10.04 3.00 -7.79
CA GLU A 63 -9.76 2.36 -9.08
C GLU A 63 -10.18 3.27 -10.24
N GLY A 64 -9.28 3.40 -11.22
CA GLY A 64 -9.45 4.28 -12.40
C GLY A 64 -9.09 5.76 -12.16
N ILE A 65 -8.77 6.18 -10.94
CA ILE A 65 -8.32 7.56 -10.68
C ILE A 65 -6.81 7.67 -10.92
N HIS A 66 -6.45 8.53 -11.85
CA HIS A 66 -5.07 8.86 -12.19
C HIS A 66 -4.75 10.27 -11.72
N PRO A 67 -3.75 10.45 -10.82
CA PRO A 67 -3.36 11.77 -10.38
C PRO A 67 -2.92 12.67 -11.52
N ASN A 68 -3.41 13.89 -11.57
CA ASN A 68 -2.92 14.92 -12.49
C ASN A 68 -1.54 15.44 -12.03
N ASN A 69 -0.90 16.29 -12.85
CA ASN A 69 0.46 16.78 -12.55
C ASN A 69 0.57 17.56 -11.24
N TYR A 70 -0.49 18.25 -10.81
CA TYR A 70 -0.50 18.95 -9.53
C TYR A 70 -0.63 17.98 -8.36
N GLU A 71 -1.55 17.02 -8.44
CA GLU A 71 -1.73 15.96 -7.44
C GLU A 71 -0.49 15.09 -7.30
N LYS A 72 0.18 14.72 -8.41
CA LYS A 72 1.47 14.01 -8.39
C LYS A 72 2.51 14.77 -7.56
N LYS A 73 2.60 16.09 -7.71
CA LYS A 73 3.54 16.91 -6.92
C LYS A 73 3.21 16.89 -5.43
N ILE A 74 1.92 16.91 -5.07
CA ILE A 74 1.48 16.79 -3.67
C ILE A 74 1.88 15.44 -3.10
N LEU A 75 1.56 14.35 -3.81
CA LEU A 75 1.90 12.98 -3.39
C LEU A 75 3.40 12.80 -3.21
N LEU A 76 4.21 13.32 -4.15
CA LEU A 76 5.66 13.26 -4.07
C LEU A 76 6.22 14.04 -2.88
N LYS A 77 5.66 15.21 -2.56
CA LYS A 77 6.01 15.98 -1.35
C LYS A 77 5.65 15.24 -0.07
N ALA A 78 4.57 14.44 -0.08
CA ALA A 78 4.19 13.55 1.02
C ALA A 78 5.05 12.28 1.12
N GLY A 79 6.07 12.13 0.27
CA GLY A 79 6.99 10.97 0.28
C GLY A 79 6.51 9.76 -0.53
N VAL A 80 5.31 9.81 -1.09
CA VAL A 80 4.76 8.74 -1.94
C VAL A 80 5.56 8.63 -3.24
N LYS A 81 5.90 7.40 -3.63
CA LYS A 81 6.67 7.14 -4.87
C LYS A 81 5.84 6.50 -5.99
N ALA A 82 4.75 5.83 -5.64
CA ALA A 82 3.83 5.23 -6.57
C ALA A 82 2.41 5.20 -5.98
N TYR A 83 1.40 5.01 -6.81
CA TYR A 83 0.05 4.73 -6.33
C TYR A 83 -0.39 3.32 -6.71
N CYS A 84 -1.43 2.82 -6.06
CA CYS A 84 -1.98 1.48 -6.26
C CYS A 84 -3.50 1.50 -6.05
N TYR A 85 -4.19 0.44 -6.49
CA TYR A 85 -5.64 0.36 -6.36
C TYR A 85 -6.09 -0.72 -5.36
N LYS A 86 -5.44 -1.89 -5.35
CA LYS A 86 -5.94 -3.07 -4.61
C LYS A 86 -5.06 -3.44 -3.41
N LEU A 87 -3.78 -3.06 -3.43
CA LEU A 87 -2.81 -3.35 -2.38
C LEU A 87 -3.25 -2.83 -1.00
N VAL A 88 -3.67 -1.57 -0.88
CA VAL A 88 -4.02 -0.98 0.42
C VAL A 88 -5.24 -1.68 1.06
N PRO A 89 -6.38 -1.86 0.35
CA PRO A 89 -7.49 -2.67 0.88
C PRO A 89 -7.06 -4.09 1.29
N ALA A 90 -6.22 -4.76 0.51
CA ALA A 90 -5.75 -6.10 0.84
C ALA A 90 -4.89 -6.12 2.13
N VAL A 91 -4.05 -5.11 2.34
CA VAL A 91 -3.24 -4.94 3.56
C VAL A 91 -4.11 -4.70 4.78
N ILE A 92 -5.12 -3.83 4.68
CA ILE A 92 -6.07 -3.55 5.78
C ILE A 92 -6.81 -4.83 6.18
N LEU A 93 -7.25 -5.60 5.18
CA LEU A 93 -7.97 -6.86 5.39
C LEU A 93 -7.06 -7.97 5.97
N ALA A 94 -5.75 -7.91 5.72
CA ALA A 94 -4.79 -8.80 6.35
C ALA A 94 -4.55 -8.42 7.82
N ALA A 95 -4.36 -7.13 8.07
CA ALA A 95 -4.14 -6.57 9.40
C ALA A 95 -5.33 -6.83 10.34
N SER A 96 -6.57 -6.78 9.83
CA SER A 96 -7.76 -7.12 10.62
C SER A 96 -7.82 -8.57 11.09
N ARG A 97 -7.03 -9.46 10.48
CA ARG A 97 -6.84 -10.86 10.90
C ARG A 97 -5.57 -11.07 11.74
N GLY A 98 -4.94 -9.98 12.20
CA GLY A 98 -3.72 -10.03 13.00
C GLY A 98 -2.46 -10.39 12.20
N LEU A 99 -2.50 -10.30 10.88
CA LEU A 99 -1.37 -10.66 10.02
C LEU A 99 -0.53 -9.44 9.66
N LYS A 100 0.80 -9.59 9.74
CA LYS A 100 1.73 -8.65 9.10
C LYS A 100 1.79 -8.93 7.59
N VAL A 101 2.29 -7.98 6.81
CA VAL A 101 2.33 -8.10 5.34
C VAL A 101 3.75 -7.90 4.83
N ARG A 102 4.20 -8.79 3.96
CA ARG A 102 5.29 -8.51 3.02
C ARG A 102 4.67 -8.09 1.70
N ALA A 103 4.74 -6.81 1.36
CA ALA A 103 4.10 -6.28 0.16
C ALA A 103 5.16 -5.97 -0.92
N ILE A 104 4.91 -6.43 -2.13
CA ILE A 104 5.76 -6.22 -3.31
C ILE A 104 4.94 -5.50 -4.37
N GLY A 105 5.36 -4.29 -4.72
CA GLY A 105 4.81 -3.54 -5.84
C GLY A 105 5.55 -3.86 -7.14
N VAL A 106 4.82 -4.27 -8.18
CA VAL A 106 5.34 -4.47 -9.54
C VAL A 106 5.00 -3.23 -10.37
N VAL A 107 6.01 -2.64 -11.01
CA VAL A 107 5.84 -1.47 -11.88
C VAL A 107 5.19 -1.85 -13.21
#